data_AF-A0A3E2BJ20-F1
#
_entry.id   AF-A0A3E2BJ20-F1
#
_cell.length_a   1.000
_cell.length_b   1.000
_cell.length_c   1.000
_cell.angle_alpha   90.00
_cell.angle_beta   90.00
_cell.angle_gamma   90.00
#
_symmetry.space_group_name_H-M   'P 1'
#
loop_
_entity.id
_entity.type
_entity.pdbx_description
1 polymer ?
#
loop_
_entity_poly.entity_id
_entity_poly.type
_entity_poly.pdbx_seq_one_letter_code
_entity_poly.pdbx_strand_id
1 'polypeptide(L)'
;MPQPYPYPQNNPFTVINGVRVFSGFPYLLTFVVKSFYHIILLPKTWSLETMLDMAELQARRNRLDTWFVFSPDNILKFPAYEPAELVPAPPAWSILLADRLRPAREIPEDEDLKQRKAQANEIIESIKKRGGYVFGDLMKGGRRPTEREIRELTGFQPNGVHKGLEKCPKCGYYRGECIDDNPAHRGLLMKVYCPCENDNLCARCCQPLDEYKLNANFYSIEDKRIWHVPGFCGFDHKCPDLKEK
;
A
#
# COMPACT_ATOMS: atom_id res chain seq x y z
N MET A 1 -28.68 28.74 6.47
CA MET A 1 -27.23 28.69 6.17
C MET A 1 -26.55 28.03 7.37
N PRO A 2 -25.85 26.89 7.20
CA PRO A 2 -25.14 26.27 8.31
C PRO A 2 -23.94 27.15 8.70
N GLN A 3 -23.81 27.45 9.99
CA GLN A 3 -22.69 28.24 10.51
C GLN A 3 -21.36 27.47 10.34
N PRO A 4 -20.25 28.16 10.01
CA PRO A 4 -18.94 27.53 10.00
C PRO A 4 -18.56 27.18 11.44
N TYR A 5 -18.34 25.89 11.69
CA TYR A 5 -17.76 25.41 12.94
C TYR A 5 -16.42 26.14 13.18
N PRO A 6 -16.12 26.56 14.43
CA PRO A 6 -14.85 27.18 14.75
C PRO A 6 -13.72 26.19 14.48
N TYR A 7 -12.87 26.52 13.49
CA TYR A 7 -11.64 25.77 13.22
C TYR A 7 -10.70 25.92 14.44
N PRO A 8 -10.13 24.82 14.97
CA PRO A 8 -9.07 24.92 15.96
C PRO A 8 -7.88 25.71 15.37
N GLN A 9 -7.30 26.61 16.16
CA GLN A 9 -6.32 27.62 15.75
C GLN A 9 -4.95 27.08 15.26
N ASN A 10 -4.78 25.76 15.07
CA ASN A 10 -3.64 25.18 14.37
C ASN A 10 -4.16 24.25 13.29
N ASN A 11 -4.23 24.72 12.04
CA ASN A 11 -4.55 23.86 10.90
C ASN A 11 -3.45 22.80 10.78
N PRO A 12 -3.71 21.50 11.04
CA PRO A 12 -2.69 20.47 11.03
C PRO A 12 -2.31 20.05 9.60
N PHE A 13 -2.59 20.91 8.63
CA PHE A 13 -2.33 20.70 7.23
C PHE A 13 -1.53 21.85 6.65
N THR A 14 -0.66 21.50 5.72
CA THR A 14 -0.03 22.44 4.79
C THR A 14 -0.33 22.01 3.35
N VAL A 15 0.02 22.84 2.37
CA VAL A 15 -0.12 22.56 0.95
C VAL A 15 1.26 22.51 0.32
N ILE A 16 1.59 21.39 -0.33
CA ILE A 16 2.82 21.21 -1.10
C ILE A 16 2.41 20.98 -2.55
N ASN A 17 2.77 21.91 -3.43
CA ASN A 17 2.45 21.84 -4.87
C ASN A 17 1.00 21.44 -5.16
N GLY A 18 0.05 22.07 -4.45
CA GLY A 18 -1.39 21.82 -4.61
C GLY A 18 -1.94 20.62 -3.85
N VAL A 19 -1.10 19.82 -3.18
CA VAL A 19 -1.52 18.67 -2.38
C VAL A 19 -1.62 19.05 -0.91
N ARG A 20 -2.79 18.82 -0.30
CA ARG A 20 -2.99 19.01 1.14
C ARG A 20 -2.37 17.84 1.91
N VAL A 21 -1.44 18.14 2.81
CA VAL A 21 -0.65 17.15 3.56
C VAL A 21 -0.67 17.45 5.04
N PHE A 22 -0.42 16.45 5.88
CA PHE A 22 -0.25 16.64 7.33
C PHE A 22 1.01 17.47 7.61
N SER A 23 0.93 18.49 8.47
CA SER A 23 2.06 19.38 8.78
C SER A 23 2.98 18.87 9.89
N GLY A 24 2.66 17.75 10.54
CA GLY A 24 3.46 17.14 11.62
C GLY A 24 4.67 16.35 11.12
N PHE A 25 5.51 16.97 10.29
CA PHE A 25 6.77 16.39 9.83
C PHE A 25 7.73 16.05 10.99
N PRO A 26 8.65 15.08 10.82
CA PRO A 26 8.83 14.18 9.69
C PRO A 26 7.99 12.89 9.80
N TYR A 27 7.63 12.30 8.65
CA TYR A 27 6.91 11.02 8.60
C TYR A 27 7.19 10.21 7.34
N LEU A 28 6.88 8.92 7.42
CA LEU A 28 6.73 8.04 6.27
C LEU A 28 5.25 7.96 5.88
N LEU A 29 4.97 7.99 4.59
CA LEU A 29 3.67 7.73 4.01
C LEU A 29 3.81 6.51 3.09
N THR A 30 3.22 5.37 3.43
CA THR A 30 3.30 4.14 2.62
C THR A 30 2.00 3.95 1.85
N PHE A 31 2.10 3.80 0.53
CA PHE A 31 0.97 3.45 -0.33
C PHE A 31 0.57 2.00 -0.08
N VAL A 32 -0.71 1.79 0.23
CA VAL A 32 -1.25 0.46 0.50
C VAL A 32 -2.19 0.03 -0.61
N VAL A 33 -3.13 0.86 -1.01
CA VAL A 33 -3.96 0.69 -2.20
C VAL A 33 -4.38 2.07 -2.67
N LYS A 34 -4.98 2.19 -3.85
CA LYS A 34 -5.42 3.49 -4.39
C LYS A 34 -6.18 4.31 -3.33
N SER A 35 -5.70 5.53 -3.10
CA SER A 35 -6.22 6.48 -2.10
C SER A 35 -6.07 6.09 -0.62
N PHE A 36 -5.41 4.97 -0.32
CA PHE A 36 -5.11 4.44 1.02
C PHE A 36 -3.63 4.56 1.33
N TYR A 37 -3.33 5.34 2.36
CA TYR A 37 -1.97 5.50 2.83
C TYR A 37 -1.87 5.22 4.31
N HIS A 38 -0.78 4.57 4.70
CA HIS A 38 -0.41 4.40 6.09
C HIS A 38 0.66 5.42 6.47
N ILE A 39 0.51 6.07 7.62
CA ILE A 39 1.46 7.05 8.15
C ILE A 39 2.23 6.48 9.34
N ILE A 40 3.56 6.67 9.31
CA ILE A 40 4.46 6.40 10.43
C ILE A 40 5.21 7.69 10.75
N LEU A 41 4.90 8.30 11.90
CA LEU A 41 5.59 9.50 12.35
C LEU A 41 6.98 9.16 12.89
N LEU A 42 7.98 9.95 12.51
CA LEU A 42 9.37 9.79 12.95
C LEU A 42 9.73 10.89 13.97
N PRO A 43 10.62 10.64 14.94
CA PRO A 43 11.08 11.64 15.90
C PRO A 43 11.86 12.76 15.18
N LYS A 44 11.63 14.02 15.55
CA LYS A 44 12.43 15.15 15.04
C LYS A 44 13.87 15.16 15.56
N THR A 45 14.07 14.48 16.69
CA THR A 45 15.36 14.34 17.38
C THR A 45 16.31 13.36 16.68
N TRP A 46 15.81 12.54 15.74
CA TRP A 46 16.65 11.67 14.92
C TRP A 46 17.50 12.47 13.93
N SER A 47 18.67 11.94 13.59
CA SER A 47 19.46 12.47 12.47
C SER A 47 18.75 12.19 11.14
N LEU A 48 19.01 13.03 10.12
CA LEU A 48 18.49 12.81 8.77
C LEU A 48 18.89 11.44 8.23
N GLU A 49 20.14 11.03 8.45
CA GLU A 49 20.64 9.69 8.09
C GLU A 49 19.80 8.57 8.71
N THR A 50 19.51 8.65 10.02
CA THR A 50 18.66 7.66 10.70
C THR A 50 17.25 7.59 10.12
N MET A 51 16.68 8.75 9.75
CA MET A 51 15.35 8.81 9.14
C MET A 51 15.35 8.25 7.72
N LEU A 52 16.37 8.52 6.92
CA LEU A 52 16.54 7.97 5.57
C LEU A 52 16.72 6.45 5.61
N ASP A 53 17.57 5.96 6.51
CA ASP A 53 17.75 4.52 6.77
C ASP A 53 16.44 3.86 7.14
N MET A 54 15.64 4.50 8.00
CA MET A 54 14.33 3.99 8.39
C MET A 54 13.36 3.94 7.20
N ALA A 55 13.30 5.00 6.38
CA ALA A 55 12.45 5.08 5.20
C ALA A 55 12.80 4.00 4.18
N GLU A 56 14.09 3.86 3.87
CA GLU A 56 14.59 2.86 2.92
C GLU A 56 14.33 1.44 3.44
N LEU A 57 14.61 1.17 4.72
CA LEU A 57 14.39 -0.13 5.32
C LEU A 57 12.90 -0.50 5.34
N GLN A 58 12.02 0.46 5.63
CA GLN A 58 10.58 0.27 5.58
C GLN A 58 10.15 -0.16 4.17
N ALA A 59 10.50 0.63 3.15
CA ALA A 59 10.10 0.41 1.75
C ALA A 59 10.66 -0.90 1.17
N ARG A 60 11.95 -1.19 1.43
CA ARG A 60 12.61 -2.39 0.90
C ARG A 60 12.05 -3.67 1.49
N ARG A 61 11.71 -3.67 2.78
CA ARG A 61 11.21 -4.88 3.45
C ARG A 61 9.75 -5.16 3.12
N ASN A 62 8.91 -4.13 3.05
CA ASN A 62 7.49 -4.33 2.73
C ASN A 62 7.18 -4.39 1.22
N ARG A 63 8.12 -3.95 0.37
CA ARG A 63 7.92 -3.83 -1.08
C ARG A 63 6.66 -3.02 -1.40
N LEU A 64 6.47 -1.92 -0.67
CA LEU A 64 5.43 -0.93 -0.88
C LEU A 64 6.05 0.44 -1.10
N ASP A 65 5.54 1.17 -2.08
CA ASP A 65 5.93 2.54 -2.35
C ASP A 65 5.78 3.39 -1.08
N THR A 66 6.86 4.04 -0.67
CA THR A 66 6.90 4.80 0.58
C THR A 66 7.53 6.16 0.33
N TRP A 67 6.87 7.22 0.79
CA TRP A 67 7.36 8.58 0.75
C TRP A 67 7.92 8.96 2.12
N PHE A 68 9.15 9.44 2.15
CA PHE A 68 9.70 10.15 3.28
C PHE A 68 9.43 11.64 3.11
N VAL A 69 8.57 12.18 3.97
CA VAL A 69 8.20 13.60 3.96
C VAL A 69 8.91 14.26 5.13
N PHE A 70 10.09 14.81 4.86
CA PHE A 70 10.95 15.44 5.87
C PHE A 70 10.54 16.89 6.15
N SER A 71 10.27 17.64 5.09
CA SER A 71 9.78 19.02 5.14
C SER A 71 8.96 19.31 3.87
N PRO A 72 8.33 20.49 3.76
CA PRO A 72 7.60 20.88 2.56
C PRO A 72 8.41 20.80 1.26
N ASP A 73 9.73 21.02 1.35
CA ASP A 73 10.63 21.09 0.19
C ASP A 73 11.47 19.82 -0.02
N ASN A 74 11.45 18.90 0.95
CA ASN A 74 12.31 17.71 0.95
C ASN A 74 11.46 16.45 1.07
N ILE A 75 11.16 15.87 -0.09
CA ILE A 75 10.32 14.69 -0.20
C ILE A 75 11.02 13.67 -1.09
N LEU A 76 11.29 12.50 -0.51
CA LEU A 76 11.86 11.37 -1.24
C LEU A 76 10.79 10.29 -1.38
N LYS A 77 10.65 9.75 -2.58
CA LYS A 77 9.90 8.53 -2.82
C LYS A 77 10.87 7.37 -2.90
N PHE A 78 10.54 6.30 -2.20
CA PHE A 78 11.18 4.99 -2.26
C PHE A 78 10.19 4.05 -2.96
N PRO A 79 10.29 3.88 -4.29
CA PRO A 79 9.47 2.91 -5.01
C PRO A 79 9.80 1.49 -4.52
N ALA A 80 8.83 0.57 -4.58
CA ALA A 80 8.99 -0.79 -4.08
C ALA A 80 10.14 -1.59 -4.75
N TYR A 81 10.44 -1.28 -6.01
CA TYR A 81 11.38 -2.03 -6.86
C TYR A 81 12.43 -1.16 -7.56
N GLU A 82 12.42 0.15 -7.36
CA GLU A 82 13.29 1.10 -8.06
C GLU A 82 14.09 1.94 -7.05
N PRO A 83 15.19 2.58 -7.47
CA PRO A 83 15.93 3.52 -6.63
C PRO A 83 15.06 4.67 -6.12
N ALA A 84 15.47 5.26 -4.99
CA ALA A 84 14.79 6.43 -4.45
C ALA A 84 14.91 7.65 -5.37
N GLU A 85 13.86 8.46 -5.42
CA GLU A 85 13.78 9.66 -6.25
C GLU A 85 13.26 10.87 -5.44
N LEU A 86 13.78 12.05 -5.74
CA LEU A 86 13.23 13.30 -5.21
C LEU A 86 11.94 13.61 -5.97
N VAL A 87 10.87 13.89 -5.24
CA VAL A 87 9.57 14.21 -5.84
C VAL A 87 9.09 15.58 -5.38
N PRO A 88 8.35 16.32 -6.23
CA PRO A 88 7.89 17.67 -5.89
C PRO A 88 6.76 17.66 -4.85
N ALA A 89 6.05 16.55 -4.68
CA ALA A 89 4.94 16.43 -3.74
C ALA A 89 4.74 14.96 -3.34
N PRO A 90 4.22 14.67 -2.13
CA PRO A 90 3.67 13.36 -1.85
C PRO A 90 2.35 13.18 -2.62
N PRO A 91 1.83 11.95 -2.74
CA PRO A 91 0.56 11.73 -3.40
C PRO A 91 -0.59 12.32 -2.58
N ALA A 92 -1.63 12.75 -3.29
CA ALA A 92 -2.91 13.03 -2.65
C ALA A 92 -3.49 11.75 -2.05
N TRP A 93 -4.11 11.89 -0.88
CA TRP A 93 -4.71 10.78 -0.14
C TRP A 93 -6.17 11.09 0.18
N SER A 94 -6.99 10.05 0.23
CA SER A 94 -8.40 10.16 0.67
C SER A 94 -8.61 9.49 2.02
N ILE A 95 -7.85 8.42 2.30
CA ILE A 95 -7.87 7.71 3.56
C ILE A 95 -6.44 7.59 4.09
N LEU A 96 -6.30 7.99 5.34
CA LEU A 96 -5.06 7.93 6.10
C LEU A 96 -5.26 6.98 7.28
N LEU A 97 -4.28 6.11 7.53
CA LEU A 97 -4.29 5.14 8.62
C LEU A 97 -2.98 5.21 9.38
N ALA A 98 -3.02 5.00 10.69
CA ALA A 98 -1.83 4.85 11.54
C ALA A 98 -1.87 3.49 12.25
N ASP A 99 -0.73 3.05 12.79
CA ASP A 99 -0.57 1.88 13.65
C ASP A 99 -0.99 0.49 13.09
N ARG A 100 -1.37 0.40 11.81
CA ARG A 100 -1.69 -0.85 11.12
C ARG A 100 -0.50 -1.54 10.46
N LEU A 101 0.48 -0.80 9.96
CA LEU A 101 1.78 -1.36 9.56
C LEU A 101 2.79 -1.08 10.65
N ARG A 102 3.61 -2.10 10.97
CA ARG A 102 4.67 -1.94 11.96
C ARG A 102 5.89 -1.24 11.35
N PRO A 103 6.54 -0.35 12.10
CA PRO A 103 7.79 0.25 11.69
C PRO A 103 8.91 -0.80 11.68
N ALA A 104 9.83 -0.70 10.72
CA ALA A 104 10.97 -1.59 10.55
C ALA A 104 11.90 -1.68 11.77
N ARG A 105 11.96 -0.59 12.55
CA ARG A 105 12.67 -0.49 13.82
C ARG A 105 11.72 0.13 14.85
N GLU A 106 11.99 -0.11 16.13
CA GLU A 106 11.28 0.58 17.20
C GLU A 106 11.54 2.08 17.12
N ILE A 107 10.48 2.86 17.29
CA ILE A 107 10.54 4.32 17.27
C ILE A 107 10.37 4.78 18.72
N PRO A 108 11.43 5.33 19.37
CA PRO A 108 11.31 5.85 20.71
C PRO A 108 10.35 7.04 20.70
N GLU A 109 9.53 7.11 21.73
CA GLU A 109 8.47 8.09 21.81
C GLU A 109 8.86 9.23 22.76
N ASP A 110 9.02 10.42 22.19
CA ASP A 110 9.18 11.69 22.91
C ASP A 110 7.87 12.49 22.90
N GLU A 111 7.80 13.57 23.69
CA GLU A 111 6.59 14.39 23.84
C GLU A 111 6.15 15.06 22.53
N ASP A 112 7.10 15.47 21.67
CA ASP A 112 6.77 16.02 20.34
C ASP A 112 6.13 14.94 19.45
N LEU A 113 6.66 13.73 19.44
CA LEU A 113 6.10 12.61 18.68
C LEU A 113 4.72 12.23 19.19
N LYS A 114 4.50 12.18 20.51
CA LYS A 114 3.18 11.93 21.11
C LYS A 114 2.16 12.97 20.64
N GLN A 115 2.52 14.25 20.70
CA GLN A 115 1.64 15.34 20.27
C GLN A 115 1.28 15.22 18.78
N ARG A 116 2.27 14.94 17.93
CA ARG A 116 2.02 14.76 16.48
C ARG A 116 1.19 13.52 16.18
N LYS A 117 1.37 12.42 16.92
CA LYS A 117 0.52 11.23 16.81
C LYS A 117 -0.92 11.53 17.21
N ALA A 118 -1.13 12.29 18.29
CA ALA A 118 -2.47 12.73 18.69
C ALA A 118 -3.15 13.56 17.59
N GLN A 119 -2.44 14.53 17.01
CA GLN A 119 -2.93 15.33 15.88
C GLN A 119 -3.26 14.47 14.64
N ALA A 120 -2.38 13.53 14.29
CA ALA A 120 -2.62 12.61 13.18
C ALA A 120 -3.87 11.73 13.44
N ASN A 121 -4.04 11.25 14.66
CA ASN A 121 -5.21 10.46 15.05
C ASN A 121 -6.51 11.27 14.99
N GLU A 122 -6.52 12.54 15.41
CA GLU A 122 -7.67 13.42 15.25
C GLU A 122 -8.06 13.60 13.77
N ILE A 123 -7.08 13.73 12.87
CA ILE A 123 -7.31 13.78 11.42
C ILE A 123 -7.93 12.47 10.93
N ILE A 124 -7.34 11.33 11.29
CA ILE A 124 -7.79 10.00 10.89
C ILE A 124 -9.24 9.78 11.33
N GLU A 125 -9.58 10.11 12.58
CA GLU A 125 -10.94 9.99 13.10
C GLU A 125 -11.91 10.96 12.43
N SER A 126 -11.47 12.18 12.11
CA SER A 126 -12.28 13.15 11.35
C SER A 126 -12.60 12.64 9.94
N ILE A 127 -11.64 12.02 9.25
CA ILE A 127 -11.83 11.39 7.94
C ILE A 127 -12.84 10.25 8.05
N LYS A 128 -12.68 9.36 9.04
CA LYS A 128 -13.63 8.25 9.28
C LYS A 128 -15.06 8.74 9.53
N LYS A 129 -15.23 9.76 10.36
CA LYS A 129 -16.56 10.33 10.71
C LYS A 129 -17.28 10.97 9.53
N ARG A 130 -16.55 11.56 8.58
CA ARG A 130 -17.13 12.12 7.36
C ARG A 130 -17.76 11.05 6.46
N GLY A 131 -17.41 9.79 6.68
CA GLY A 131 -17.84 8.69 5.85
C GLY A 131 -17.16 8.71 4.48
N GLY A 132 -17.30 7.62 3.75
CA GLY A 132 -16.70 7.42 2.45
C GLY A 132 -16.60 5.93 2.16
N TYR A 133 -16.77 5.58 0.89
CA TYR A 133 -16.59 4.20 0.43
C TYR A 133 -15.21 4.06 -0.21
N VAL A 134 -14.57 2.95 0.11
CA VAL A 134 -13.31 2.55 -0.51
C VAL A 134 -13.63 1.90 -1.83
N PHE A 135 -13.32 2.59 -2.93
CA PHE A 135 -13.19 1.88 -4.19
C PHE A 135 -11.79 1.30 -4.26
N GLY A 136 -11.69 -0.02 -4.11
CA GLY A 136 -10.51 -0.75 -4.54
C GLY A 136 -10.25 -0.51 -6.04
N ASP A 137 -9.13 -1.00 -6.55
CA ASP A 137 -8.90 -0.94 -7.99
C ASP A 137 -9.97 -1.75 -8.73
N LEU A 138 -10.89 -1.05 -9.39
CA LEU A 138 -11.96 -1.65 -10.20
C LEU A 138 -11.41 -2.43 -11.40
N MET A 139 -10.14 -2.23 -11.75
CA MET A 139 -9.46 -2.98 -12.81
C MET A 139 -8.66 -4.15 -12.26
N LYS A 140 -8.56 -4.33 -10.93
CA LYS A 140 -7.77 -5.38 -10.26
C LYS A 140 -6.30 -5.45 -10.74
N GLY A 141 -5.69 -4.31 -11.06
CA GLY A 141 -4.35 -4.23 -11.65
C GLY A 141 -4.27 -4.69 -13.10
N GLY A 142 -5.42 -4.96 -13.74
CA GLY A 142 -5.53 -5.36 -15.13
C GLY A 142 -5.26 -4.21 -16.09
N ARG A 143 -4.70 -4.54 -17.25
CA ARG A 143 -4.49 -3.59 -18.35
C ARG A 143 -5.16 -4.06 -19.63
N ARG A 144 -5.29 -3.16 -20.60
CA ARG A 144 -5.72 -3.55 -21.95
C ARG A 144 -4.65 -4.45 -22.58
N PRO A 145 -5.02 -5.61 -23.15
CA PRO A 145 -4.09 -6.44 -23.89
C PRO A 145 -3.79 -5.84 -25.26
N THR A 146 -2.62 -6.17 -25.80
CA THR A 146 -2.27 -5.96 -27.21
C THR A 146 -2.97 -6.99 -28.09
N GLU A 147 -3.05 -6.75 -29.41
CA GLU A 147 -3.65 -7.72 -30.34
C GLU A 147 -2.98 -9.10 -30.31
N ARG A 148 -1.65 -9.13 -30.10
CA ARG A 148 -0.90 -10.38 -29.98
C ARG A 148 -1.35 -11.14 -28.74
N GLU A 149 -1.42 -10.47 -27.59
CA GLU A 149 -1.88 -11.06 -26.32
C GLU A 149 -3.32 -11.56 -26.42
N ILE A 150 -4.19 -10.85 -27.13
CA ILE A 150 -5.56 -11.33 -27.40
C ILE A 150 -5.52 -12.67 -28.14
N ARG A 151 -4.74 -12.79 -29.22
CA ARG A 151 -4.65 -14.04 -29.99
C ARG A 151 -4.10 -15.20 -29.17
N GLU A 152 -3.11 -14.94 -28.32
CA GLU A 152 -2.38 -15.98 -27.58
C GLU A 152 -3.09 -16.40 -26.28
N LEU A 153 -3.69 -15.45 -25.57
CA LEU A 153 -4.14 -15.62 -24.18
C LEU A 153 -5.65 -15.69 -24.01
N THR A 154 -6.44 -15.54 -25.09
CA THR A 154 -7.90 -15.68 -25.02
C THR A 154 -8.33 -17.15 -24.86
N GLY A 155 -9.20 -17.38 -23.88
CA GLY A 155 -9.85 -18.65 -23.62
C GLY A 155 -9.09 -19.52 -22.63
N PHE A 156 -9.37 -20.82 -22.70
CA PHE A 156 -8.91 -21.80 -21.71
C PHE A 156 -8.00 -22.85 -22.34
N GLN A 157 -7.17 -23.46 -21.49
CA GLN A 157 -6.42 -24.67 -21.75
C GLN A 157 -7.34 -25.90 -21.63
N PRO A 158 -6.93 -27.09 -22.12
CA PRO A 158 -7.73 -28.31 -22.02
C PRO A 158 -8.12 -28.72 -20.59
N ASN A 159 -7.33 -28.31 -19.61
CA ASN A 159 -7.59 -28.56 -18.18
C ASN A 159 -8.59 -27.55 -17.55
N GLY A 160 -9.15 -26.62 -18.33
CA GLY A 160 -10.11 -25.63 -17.87
C GLY A 160 -9.52 -24.37 -17.22
N VAL A 161 -8.19 -24.22 -17.21
CA VAL A 161 -7.51 -23.02 -16.69
C VAL A 161 -7.29 -22.02 -17.80
N HIS A 162 -7.32 -20.70 -17.51
CA HIS A 162 -7.06 -19.66 -18.51
C HIS A 162 -5.72 -19.88 -19.23
N LYS A 163 -5.69 -19.59 -20.54
CA LYS A 163 -4.45 -19.62 -21.31
C LYS A 163 -3.43 -18.63 -20.75
N GLY A 164 -2.16 -19.03 -20.75
CA GLY A 164 -1.04 -18.26 -20.20
C GLY A 164 -0.76 -18.48 -18.72
N LEU A 165 -1.65 -19.18 -17.99
CA LEU A 165 -1.36 -19.61 -16.63
C LEU A 165 -0.64 -20.96 -16.61
N GLU A 166 0.44 -21.04 -15.84
CA GLU A 166 1.21 -22.25 -15.62
C GLU A 166 1.32 -22.55 -14.12
N LYS A 167 1.53 -23.83 -13.76
CA LYS A 167 1.84 -24.19 -12.38
C LYS A 167 3.27 -23.79 -12.05
N CYS A 168 3.44 -23.07 -10.94
CA CYS A 168 4.73 -22.76 -10.37
C CYS A 168 5.43 -24.08 -9.96
N PRO A 169 6.67 -24.33 -10.40
CA PRO A 169 7.38 -25.57 -10.08
C PRO A 169 7.73 -25.71 -8.59
N LYS A 170 7.68 -24.60 -7.83
CA LYS A 170 8.03 -24.58 -6.40
C LYS A 170 6.84 -24.85 -5.49
N CYS A 171 5.70 -24.21 -5.72
CA CYS A 171 4.53 -24.33 -4.84
C CYS A 171 3.32 -25.01 -5.50
N GLY A 172 3.34 -25.26 -6.81
CA GLY A 172 2.24 -25.90 -7.54
C GLY A 172 1.04 -24.98 -7.83
N TYR A 173 0.99 -23.77 -7.27
CA TYR A 173 -0.03 -22.76 -7.58
C TYR A 173 0.17 -22.15 -8.96
N TYR A 174 -0.89 -21.62 -9.55
CA TYR A 174 -0.82 -20.98 -10.87
C TYR A 174 -0.18 -19.59 -10.80
N ARG A 175 0.54 -19.24 -11.86
CA ARG A 175 1.12 -17.91 -12.14
C ARG A 175 1.12 -17.62 -13.63
N GLY A 176 1.35 -16.37 -14.01
CA GLY A 176 1.52 -15.96 -15.41
C GLY A 176 0.61 -14.78 -15.76
N GLU A 177 0.35 -14.61 -17.05
CA GLU A 177 -0.56 -13.58 -17.55
C GLU A 177 -1.68 -14.24 -18.35
N CYS A 178 -2.90 -13.75 -18.19
CA CYS A 178 -4.07 -14.28 -18.89
C CYS A 178 -5.13 -13.22 -19.09
N ILE A 179 -6.05 -13.45 -20.02
CA ILE A 179 -7.21 -12.56 -20.23
C ILE A 179 -8.36 -13.02 -19.33
N ASP A 180 -8.81 -12.13 -18.45
CA ASP A 180 -9.93 -12.41 -17.55
C ASP A 180 -11.23 -12.49 -18.36
N ASP A 181 -12.02 -13.53 -18.09
CA ASP A 181 -13.32 -13.78 -18.71
C ASP A 181 -14.49 -13.32 -17.82
N ASN A 182 -14.20 -12.96 -16.56
CA ASN A 182 -15.16 -12.44 -15.59
C ASN A 182 -15.90 -11.24 -16.20
N PRO A 183 -17.25 -11.23 -16.22
CA PRO A 183 -18.03 -10.15 -16.84
C PRO A 183 -17.65 -8.73 -16.41
N ALA A 184 -17.25 -8.53 -15.15
CA ALA A 184 -16.88 -7.22 -14.63
C ALA A 184 -15.49 -6.73 -15.11
N HIS A 185 -14.63 -7.62 -15.56
CA HIS A 185 -13.24 -7.33 -15.94
C HIS A 185 -12.87 -7.92 -17.31
N ARG A 186 -13.90 -8.25 -18.10
CA ARG A 186 -13.78 -9.05 -19.30
C ARG A 186 -12.83 -8.39 -20.29
N GLY A 187 -11.86 -9.16 -20.78
CA GLY A 187 -10.92 -8.71 -21.81
C GLY A 187 -9.73 -7.93 -21.27
N LEU A 188 -9.56 -7.82 -19.95
CA LEU A 188 -8.35 -7.28 -19.35
C LEU A 188 -7.28 -8.36 -19.22
N LEU A 189 -6.04 -7.99 -19.50
CA LEU A 189 -4.89 -8.80 -19.19
C LEU A 189 -4.59 -8.68 -17.70
N MET A 190 -4.68 -9.81 -17.00
CA MET A 190 -4.38 -9.94 -15.59
C MET A 190 -3.06 -10.67 -15.41
N LYS A 191 -2.20 -10.13 -14.54
CA LYS A 191 -1.06 -10.87 -14.02
C LYS A 191 -1.47 -11.61 -12.74
N VAL A 192 -1.25 -12.91 -12.75
CA VAL A 192 -1.52 -13.85 -11.66
C VAL A 192 -0.19 -14.24 -11.02
N TYR A 193 -0.12 -14.10 -9.71
CA TYR A 193 1.06 -14.39 -8.90
C TYR A 193 0.83 -15.65 -8.07
N CYS A 194 1.85 -16.47 -7.97
CA CYS A 194 1.85 -17.57 -6.99
C CYS A 194 2.38 -17.08 -5.62
N PRO A 195 2.15 -17.83 -4.52
CA PRO A 195 2.67 -17.46 -3.19
C PRO A 195 4.19 -17.27 -3.13
N CYS A 196 4.96 -17.91 -4.02
CA CYS A 196 6.41 -17.73 -4.08
C CYS A 196 6.85 -16.35 -4.56
N GLU A 197 5.96 -15.59 -5.20
CA GLU A 197 6.20 -14.21 -5.67
C GLU A 197 5.63 -13.17 -4.69
N ASN A 198 5.11 -13.62 -3.54
CA ASN A 198 4.71 -12.75 -2.45
C ASN A 198 5.95 -12.27 -1.69
N ASP A 199 6.35 -11.03 -1.96
CA ASP A 199 7.45 -10.31 -1.34
C ASP A 199 6.94 -9.16 -0.45
N ASN A 200 5.63 -9.10 -0.19
CA ASN A 200 5.04 -8.12 0.72
C ASN A 200 5.21 -8.58 2.15
N LEU A 201 6.35 -8.24 2.76
CA LEU A 201 6.69 -8.66 4.11
C LEU A 201 6.45 -7.54 5.13
N CYS A 202 6.17 -7.90 6.37
CA CYS A 202 6.19 -6.93 7.46
C CYS A 202 7.61 -6.39 7.62
N ALA A 203 7.76 -5.06 7.59
CA ALA A 203 9.07 -4.43 7.72
C ALA A 203 9.76 -4.72 9.06
N ARG A 204 9.00 -5.09 10.10
CA ARG A 204 9.51 -5.46 11.42
C ARG A 204 9.98 -6.91 11.47
N CYS A 205 9.06 -7.87 11.31
CA CYS A 205 9.33 -9.30 11.55
C CYS A 205 9.71 -10.08 10.28
N CYS A 206 9.69 -9.44 9.11
CA CYS A 206 9.99 -10.02 7.80
C CYS A 206 9.12 -11.23 7.42
N GLN A 207 7.97 -11.42 8.07
CA GLN A 207 6.96 -12.41 7.67
C GLN A 207 5.99 -11.81 6.65
N PRO A 208 5.35 -12.62 5.78
CA PRO A 208 4.33 -12.12 4.86
C PRO A 208 3.23 -11.31 5.56
N LEU A 209 2.83 -10.20 4.95
CA LEU A 209 1.71 -9.37 5.41
C LEU A 209 0.35 -10.06 5.21
N ASP A 210 0.26 -10.90 4.20
CA ASP A 210 -0.90 -11.71 3.86
C ASP A 210 -0.43 -13.04 3.24
N GLU A 211 -1.30 -14.04 3.12
CA GLU A 211 -0.99 -15.31 2.44
C GLU A 211 -0.60 -15.08 0.99
N TYR A 212 -1.25 -14.12 0.32
CA TYR A 212 -1.02 -13.76 -1.07
C TYR A 212 -0.38 -12.37 -1.19
N LYS A 213 0.20 -12.11 -2.37
CA LYS A 213 0.80 -10.81 -2.67
C LYS A 213 -0.27 -9.71 -2.63
N LEU A 214 0.02 -8.58 -1.99
CA LEU A 214 -0.90 -7.45 -1.85
C LEU A 214 -1.07 -6.72 -3.19
N ASN A 215 -2.27 -6.20 -3.45
CA ASN A 215 -2.68 -5.56 -4.70
C ASN A 215 -2.38 -6.41 -5.95
N ALA A 216 -2.45 -7.72 -5.81
CA ALA A 216 -2.15 -8.67 -6.87
C ALA A 216 -3.30 -9.65 -7.05
N ASN A 217 -3.24 -10.40 -8.16
CA ASN A 217 -4.21 -11.43 -8.45
C ASN A 217 -3.62 -12.82 -8.23
N PHE A 218 -4.45 -13.76 -7.79
CA PHE A 218 -4.13 -15.19 -7.74
C PHE A 218 -5.27 -15.98 -8.40
N TYR A 219 -4.97 -17.20 -8.85
CA TYR A 219 -5.99 -18.09 -9.40
C TYR A 219 -6.42 -19.10 -8.33
N SER A 220 -7.72 -19.10 -7.97
CA SER A 220 -8.32 -20.09 -7.07
C SER A 220 -8.68 -21.34 -7.85
N ILE A 221 -8.10 -22.48 -7.46
CA ILE A 221 -8.41 -23.80 -8.05
C ILE A 221 -9.83 -24.22 -7.70
N GLU A 222 -10.27 -23.93 -6.47
CA GLU A 222 -11.60 -24.25 -5.97
C GLU A 222 -12.69 -23.53 -6.77
N ASP A 223 -12.53 -22.20 -6.92
CA ASP A 223 -13.51 -21.36 -7.60
C ASP A 223 -13.33 -21.29 -9.12
N LYS A 224 -12.23 -21.86 -9.61
CA LYS A 224 -11.75 -21.82 -11.00
C LYS A 224 -11.72 -20.42 -11.60
N ARG A 225 -11.31 -19.43 -10.80
CA ARG A 225 -11.32 -18.01 -11.20
C ARG A 225 -10.19 -17.21 -10.59
N ILE A 226 -10.00 -16.03 -11.14
CA ILE A 226 -9.01 -15.05 -10.66
C ILE A 226 -9.62 -14.23 -9.52
N TRP A 227 -8.94 -14.23 -8.38
CA TRP A 227 -9.22 -13.40 -7.24
C TRP A 227 -8.18 -12.29 -7.12
N HIS A 228 -8.60 -11.16 -6.55
CA HIS A 228 -7.74 -10.03 -6.27
C HIS A 228 -7.58 -9.90 -4.76
N VAL A 229 -6.35 -9.65 -4.31
CA VAL A 229 -6.00 -9.44 -2.90
C VAL A 229 -5.84 -7.94 -2.69
N PRO A 230 -6.80 -7.26 -2.04
CA PRO A 230 -6.68 -5.83 -1.77
C PRO A 230 -5.50 -5.54 -0.86
N GLY A 231 -4.81 -4.41 -1.06
CA GLY A 231 -3.66 -4.04 -0.24
C GLY A 231 -3.97 -3.90 1.26
N PHE A 232 -5.20 -3.55 1.62
CA PHE A 232 -5.60 -3.40 3.02
C PHE A 232 -5.63 -4.72 3.82
N CYS A 233 -5.62 -5.89 3.15
CA CYS A 233 -5.49 -7.19 3.84
C CYS A 233 -4.19 -7.27 4.67
N GLY A 234 -3.14 -6.57 4.26
CA GLY A 234 -1.88 -6.52 5.00
C GLY A 234 -1.97 -5.86 6.39
N PHE A 235 -3.08 -5.19 6.72
CA PHE A 235 -3.29 -4.58 8.03
C PHE A 235 -3.69 -5.57 9.13
N ASP A 236 -4.11 -6.78 8.76
CA ASP A 236 -4.46 -7.82 9.72
C ASP A 236 -3.23 -8.60 10.22
N HIS A 237 -2.06 -8.34 9.63
CA HIS A 237 -0.80 -8.92 10.05
C HIS A 237 -0.47 -8.59 11.52
N LYS A 238 -0.23 -9.63 12.32
CA LYS A 238 0.30 -9.51 13.69
C LYS A 238 1.72 -10.08 13.75
N CYS A 239 2.69 -9.25 14.14
CA CYS A 239 4.06 -9.71 14.28
C CYS A 239 4.17 -10.72 15.44
N PRO A 240 4.76 -11.91 15.22
CA PRO A 240 4.85 -12.95 16.25
C PRO A 240 5.67 -12.54 17.50
N ASP A 241 6.64 -11.65 17.34
CA ASP A 241 7.47 -11.10 18.42
C ASP A 241 6.71 -10.10 19.30
N LEU A 242 5.58 -9.60 18.81
CA LEU A 242 4.69 -8.69 19.53
C LEU A 242 3.51 -9.42 20.19
N LYS A 243 3.59 -10.76 20.31
CA LYS A 243 2.54 -11.55 20.97
C LYS A 243 2.14 -10.88 22.29
N GLU A 244 0.84 -10.60 22.35
CA GLU A 244 0.16 -9.79 23.35
C GLU A 244 0.60 -10.20 24.77
N LYS A 245 1.04 -9.21 25.56
CA LYS A 245 0.98 -9.30 27.02
C LYS A 245 -0.49 -9.21 27.45
#